data_AF-A0A9D6EB60-F1
#
_entry.id   AF-A0A9D6EB60-F1
#
_cell.length_a   1.000
_cell.length_b   1.000
_cell.length_c   1.000
_cell.angle_alpha   90.00
_cell.angle_beta   90.00
_cell.angle_gamma   90.00
#
_symmetry.space_group_name_H-M   'P 1'
#
loop_
_entity.id
_entity.type
_entity.pdbx_description
1 polymer ?
#
loop_
_entity_poly.entity_id
_entity_poly.type
_entity_poly.pdbx_seq_one_letter_code
_entity_poly.pdbx_strand_id
1 'polypeptide(L)'
;MLRTNLIAYIPTLNRRHLEWFKRHPESDLFLISQAEAEELLPRLGRNMAALPTEMVARMVSLSEWVRCVRIFVPGMENHNRTFTLPVSDRLFLPDEDVSHLFAEKYLVPAGYTFSFEIIWARWDMTAVKRNQPVIPDVEISHSQFDQELMQRAVEISNKSPDWWRTIGALAVLWNGQVLSAFCNSHMPNEYETYIFGDPGINRDAGMLGKYTSMHAEEAVVAHSARHLGLALDGAHLYVTTFPCERCARLIIQAGVTKLFFREGFSSLNAQDDLRGGGVKIIQVKTPE
;
A
#
# COMPACT_ATOMS: atom_id res chain seq x y z
N MET A 1 -17.38 25.55 -19.71
CA MET A 1 -16.24 24.64 -19.47
C MET A 1 -16.71 23.59 -18.50
N LEU A 2 -16.49 22.30 -18.80
CA LEU A 2 -16.74 21.20 -17.87
C LEU A 2 -15.84 21.44 -16.64
N ARG A 3 -16.42 21.48 -15.43
CA ARG A 3 -15.61 21.70 -14.22
C ARG A 3 -15.03 20.37 -13.76
N THR A 4 -13.85 20.46 -13.16
CA THR A 4 -13.16 19.34 -12.54
C THR A 4 -13.50 19.35 -11.06
N ASN A 5 -14.06 18.25 -10.56
CA ASN A 5 -14.42 18.09 -9.16
C ASN A 5 -13.67 16.91 -8.57
N LEU A 6 -13.07 17.13 -7.41
CA LEU A 6 -12.34 16.13 -6.65
C LEU A 6 -13.24 15.61 -5.55
N ILE A 7 -13.31 14.30 -5.34
CA ILE A 7 -14.02 13.70 -4.20
C ILE A 7 -13.04 12.81 -3.45
N ALA A 8 -12.88 13.04 -2.14
CA ALA A 8 -11.94 12.26 -1.35
C ALA A 8 -12.31 12.23 0.14
N TYR A 9 -11.99 11.13 0.81
CA TYR A 9 -11.88 11.09 2.26
C TYR A 9 -10.42 11.43 2.65
N ILE A 10 -10.23 12.54 3.38
CA ILE A 10 -8.90 13.02 3.77
C ILE A 10 -8.81 13.04 5.31
N PRO A 11 -8.43 11.92 5.95
CA PRO A 11 -8.27 11.89 7.40
C PRO A 11 -6.99 12.61 7.85
N THR A 12 -5.97 12.67 7.01
CA THR A 12 -4.73 13.43 7.27
C THR A 12 -4.31 14.13 6.00
N LEU A 13 -3.87 15.39 6.11
CA LEU A 13 -3.34 16.12 4.97
C LEU A 13 -1.84 15.81 4.83
N ASN A 14 -1.41 15.39 3.64
CA ASN A 14 -0.02 15.03 3.38
C ASN A 14 0.41 15.46 1.96
N ARG A 15 1.71 15.29 1.64
CA ARG A 15 2.30 15.72 0.36
C ARG A 15 1.57 15.16 -0.87
N ARG A 16 1.04 13.94 -0.81
CA ARG A 16 0.36 13.29 -1.93
C ARG A 16 -0.96 13.99 -2.28
N HIS A 17 -1.70 14.46 -1.28
CA HIS A 17 -2.88 15.31 -1.51
C HIS A 17 -2.48 16.63 -2.18
N LEU A 18 -1.39 17.25 -1.75
CA LEU A 18 -0.90 18.51 -2.34
C LEU A 18 -0.47 18.32 -3.80
N GLU A 19 0.26 17.25 -4.11
CA GLU A 19 0.62 16.87 -5.48
C GLU A 19 -0.63 16.61 -6.33
N TRP A 20 -1.65 15.98 -5.75
CA TRP A 20 -2.92 15.71 -6.44
C TRP A 20 -3.71 16.98 -6.75
N PHE A 21 -3.85 17.89 -5.78
CA PHE A 21 -4.51 19.18 -6.00
C PHE A 21 -3.82 19.99 -7.11
N LYS A 22 -2.48 19.98 -7.15
CA LYS A 22 -1.70 20.65 -8.21
C LYS A 22 -1.95 20.06 -9.61
N ARG A 23 -2.30 18.78 -9.74
CA ARG A 23 -2.66 18.16 -11.03
C ARG A 23 -4.03 18.64 -11.53
N HIS A 24 -4.88 19.14 -10.63
CA HIS A 24 -6.24 19.59 -10.92
C HIS A 24 -6.47 21.03 -10.41
N PRO A 25 -5.79 22.04 -11.00
CA PRO A 25 -5.95 23.43 -10.60
C PRO A 25 -7.41 23.90 -10.79
N GLU A 26 -7.86 24.86 -9.98
CA GLU A 26 -9.22 25.41 -10.01
C GLU A 26 -10.35 24.39 -9.76
N SER A 27 -10.02 23.20 -9.25
CA SER A 27 -11.01 22.18 -8.92
C SER A 27 -11.79 22.50 -7.64
N ASP A 28 -13.02 21.99 -7.55
CA ASP A 28 -13.77 21.96 -6.30
C ASP A 28 -13.50 20.64 -5.56
N LEU A 29 -13.26 20.70 -4.26
CA LEU A 29 -13.05 19.53 -3.42
C LEU A 29 -14.31 19.20 -2.62
N PHE A 30 -14.80 17.98 -2.78
CA PHE A 30 -15.88 17.39 -2.01
C PHE A 30 -15.29 16.35 -1.04
N LEU A 31 -15.23 16.72 0.23
CA LEU A 31 -14.77 15.86 1.29
C LEU A 31 -15.86 14.88 1.69
N ILE A 32 -15.56 13.58 1.63
CA ILE A 32 -16.39 12.56 2.27
C ILE A 32 -16.24 12.76 3.79
N SER A 33 -17.36 12.91 4.50
CA SER A 33 -17.32 13.09 5.96
C SER A 33 -16.75 11.86 6.66
N GLN A 34 -16.14 12.08 7.83
CA GLN A 34 -15.62 11.00 8.66
C GLN A 34 -16.72 10.00 9.05
N ALA A 35 -17.91 10.50 9.41
CA ALA A 35 -19.06 9.65 9.71
C ALA A 35 -19.44 8.76 8.51
N GLU A 36 -19.48 9.31 7.29
CA GLU A 36 -19.79 8.51 6.10
C GLU A 36 -18.66 7.52 5.77
N ALA A 37 -17.41 7.93 5.88
CA ALA A 37 -16.27 7.03 5.66
C ALA A 37 -16.29 5.86 6.67
N GLU A 38 -16.65 6.10 7.92
CA GLU A 38 -16.81 5.07 8.96
C GLU A 38 -18.05 4.19 8.72
N GLU A 39 -19.13 4.73 8.16
CA GLU A 39 -20.29 3.93 7.75
C GLU A 39 -19.94 2.98 6.59
N LEU A 40 -19.23 3.48 5.58
CA LEU A 40 -18.73 2.69 4.46
C LEU A 40 -17.71 1.65 4.91
N LEU A 41 -16.80 2.03 5.81
CA LEU A 41 -15.70 1.22 6.30
C LEU A 41 -15.52 1.38 7.82
N PRO A 42 -16.22 0.56 8.63
CA PRO A 42 -16.21 0.66 10.10
C PRO A 42 -14.82 0.63 10.76
N ARG A 43 -13.84 0.00 10.09
CA ARG A 43 -12.44 -0.03 10.55
C ARG A 43 -11.77 1.35 10.62
N LEU A 44 -12.26 2.33 9.86
CA LEU A 44 -11.68 3.68 9.82
C LEU A 44 -11.88 4.45 11.13
N GLY A 45 -12.88 4.08 11.94
CA GLY A 45 -13.07 4.64 13.28
C GLY A 45 -11.92 4.34 14.25
N ARG A 46 -10.99 3.45 13.86
CA ARG A 46 -9.77 3.14 14.62
C ARG A 46 -8.57 4.03 14.24
N ASN A 47 -8.72 4.92 13.26
CA ASN A 47 -7.62 5.76 12.78
C ASN A 47 -7.34 6.92 13.76
N MET A 48 -6.44 6.71 14.71
CA MET A 48 -6.08 7.72 15.72
C MET A 48 -5.44 8.99 15.13
N ALA A 49 -4.90 8.93 13.92
CA ALA A 49 -4.32 10.10 13.26
C ALA A 49 -5.36 10.95 12.52
N ALA A 50 -6.61 10.47 12.39
CA ALA A 50 -7.64 11.17 11.64
C ALA A 50 -7.99 12.52 12.29
N LEU A 51 -7.93 13.57 11.50
CA LEU A 51 -8.44 14.89 11.83
C LEU A 51 -9.94 14.95 11.52
N PRO A 52 -10.74 15.67 12.33
CA PRO A 52 -12.14 15.93 12.02
C PRO A 52 -12.29 16.54 10.61
N THR A 53 -13.29 16.11 9.84
CA THR A 53 -13.47 16.56 8.45
C THR A 53 -13.59 18.08 8.34
N GLU A 54 -14.23 18.73 9.30
CA GLU A 54 -14.38 20.18 9.36
C GLU A 54 -13.03 20.89 9.51
N MET A 55 -12.09 20.28 10.23
CA MET A 55 -10.75 20.83 10.41
C MET A 55 -9.97 20.76 9.10
N VAL A 56 -10.01 19.62 8.42
CA VAL A 56 -9.39 19.44 7.10
C VAL A 56 -10.02 20.39 6.08
N ALA A 57 -11.35 20.53 6.08
CA ALA A 57 -12.05 21.45 5.21
C ALA A 57 -11.57 22.89 5.39
N ARG A 58 -11.40 23.35 6.65
CA ARG A 58 -10.86 24.68 6.96
C ARG A 58 -9.43 24.82 6.48
N MET A 59 -8.57 23.85 6.76
CA MET A 59 -7.15 23.89 6.35
C MET A 59 -7.01 24.01 4.83
N VAL A 60 -7.76 23.23 4.07
CA VAL A 60 -7.70 23.24 2.60
C VAL A 60 -8.39 24.48 2.01
N SER A 61 -9.44 25.01 2.65
CA SER A 61 -10.09 26.25 2.19
C SER A 61 -9.18 27.47 2.31
N LEU A 62 -8.25 27.48 3.28
CA LEU A 62 -7.32 28.58 3.51
C LEU A 62 -6.05 28.51 2.66
N SER A 63 -5.80 27.41 1.96
CA SER A 63 -4.52 27.15 1.29
C SER A 63 -4.49 27.51 -0.19
N GLU A 64 -5.64 27.90 -0.75
CA GLU A 64 -5.82 28.22 -2.18
C GLU A 64 -5.46 27.06 -3.15
N TRP A 65 -5.27 25.83 -2.65
CA TRP A 65 -4.95 24.68 -3.51
C TRP A 65 -6.13 24.21 -4.35
N VAL A 66 -7.35 24.50 -3.89
CA VAL A 66 -8.61 24.18 -4.57
C VAL A 66 -9.51 25.40 -4.46
N ARG A 67 -10.43 25.54 -5.41
CA ARG A 67 -11.27 26.74 -5.53
C ARG A 67 -12.31 26.83 -4.41
N CYS A 68 -12.94 25.71 -4.09
CA CYS A 68 -13.83 25.62 -2.93
C CYS A 68 -13.80 24.22 -2.31
N VAL A 69 -14.10 24.16 -1.01
CA VAL A 69 -14.21 22.91 -0.27
C VAL A 69 -15.63 22.74 0.25
N ARG A 70 -16.21 21.56 0.04
CA ARG A 70 -17.54 21.18 0.51
C ARG A 70 -17.45 19.84 1.22
N ILE A 71 -18.28 19.62 2.22
CA ILE A 71 -18.37 18.34 2.93
C ILE A 71 -19.63 17.64 2.44
N PHE A 72 -19.49 16.39 2.04
CA PHE A 72 -20.59 15.50 1.71
C PHE A 72 -21.12 14.84 2.98
N VAL A 73 -22.42 15.00 3.22
CA VAL A 73 -23.16 14.35 4.31
C VAL A 73 -24.40 13.70 3.69
N PRO A 74 -24.60 12.38 3.81
CA PRO A 74 -25.80 11.73 3.29
C PRO A 74 -27.04 12.07 4.15
N GLY A 75 -28.21 12.17 3.51
CA GLY A 75 -29.49 12.02 4.20
C GLY A 75 -30.08 13.23 4.94
N MET A 76 -29.59 14.47 4.80
CA MET A 76 -30.29 15.65 5.33
C MET A 76 -30.93 16.48 4.22
N GLU A 77 -32.11 16.10 3.76
CA GLU A 77 -32.89 16.92 2.81
C GLU A 77 -33.40 18.25 3.43
N ASN A 78 -33.24 18.45 4.74
CA ASN A 78 -33.73 19.64 5.41
C ASN A 78 -32.68 20.18 6.40
N HIS A 79 -32.24 21.42 6.14
CA HIS A 79 -31.40 22.31 6.96
C HIS A 79 -29.89 22.32 6.65
N ASN A 80 -29.60 23.00 5.54
CA ASN A 80 -28.55 24.02 5.40
C ASN A 80 -27.08 23.64 5.17
N ARG A 81 -26.73 22.43 4.71
CA ARG A 81 -25.44 22.18 4.02
C ARG A 81 -25.31 20.82 3.30
N THR A 82 -26.37 20.35 2.67
CA THR A 82 -26.39 19.15 1.80
C THR A 82 -26.25 19.60 0.34
N PHE A 83 -25.34 19.00 -0.43
CA PHE A 83 -25.17 19.33 -1.85
C PHE A 83 -25.27 18.10 -2.74
N THR A 84 -26.13 18.18 -3.75
CA THR A 84 -26.17 17.27 -4.91
C THR A 84 -24.98 17.61 -5.80
N LEU A 85 -24.09 16.65 -6.08
CA LEU A 85 -22.97 16.87 -7.00
C LEU A 85 -23.47 17.47 -8.33
N PRO A 86 -22.72 18.33 -9.02
CA PRO A 86 -23.20 18.93 -10.25
C PRO A 86 -23.20 17.84 -11.35
N VAL A 87 -24.35 17.60 -11.97
CA VAL A 87 -24.57 16.50 -12.93
C VAL A 87 -23.68 16.59 -14.17
N SER A 88 -23.10 17.76 -14.47
CA SER A 88 -22.36 18.01 -15.71
C SER A 88 -20.83 18.00 -15.58
N ASP A 89 -20.26 17.58 -14.46
CA ASP A 89 -18.83 17.74 -14.19
C ASP A 89 -18.03 16.44 -14.21
N ARG A 90 -16.74 16.53 -14.55
CA ARG A 90 -15.82 15.39 -14.47
C ARG A 90 -15.40 15.20 -13.02
N LEU A 91 -15.71 14.04 -12.45
CA LEU A 91 -15.35 13.69 -11.07
C LEU A 91 -14.07 12.86 -11.05
N PHE A 92 -13.13 13.21 -10.16
CA PHE A 92 -11.93 12.43 -9.90
C PHE A 92 -11.88 12.01 -8.44
N LEU A 93 -11.58 10.74 -8.22
CA LEU A 93 -11.46 10.14 -6.90
C LEU A 93 -10.10 9.47 -6.73
N PRO A 94 -9.52 9.49 -5.52
CA PRO A 94 -8.42 8.59 -5.17
C PRO A 94 -8.79 7.13 -5.45
N ASP A 95 -7.89 6.36 -6.03
CA ASP A 95 -8.10 4.93 -6.31
C ASP A 95 -7.88 4.08 -5.03
N GLU A 96 -8.90 3.98 -4.18
CA GLU A 96 -8.84 3.36 -2.85
C GLU A 96 -10.23 2.91 -2.33
N ASP A 97 -10.26 2.04 -1.32
CA ASP A 97 -11.49 1.41 -0.80
C ASP A 97 -12.65 2.37 -0.46
N VAL A 98 -12.44 3.46 0.29
CA VAL A 98 -13.52 4.44 0.57
C VAL A 98 -14.07 5.02 -0.71
N SER A 99 -13.21 5.38 -1.66
CA SER A 99 -13.62 6.03 -2.90
C SER A 99 -14.41 5.08 -3.81
N HIS A 100 -14.02 3.79 -3.86
CA HIS A 100 -14.79 2.76 -4.57
C HIS A 100 -16.16 2.53 -3.93
N LEU A 101 -16.22 2.35 -2.61
CA LEU A 101 -17.47 2.13 -1.89
C LEU A 101 -18.40 3.36 -1.97
N PHE A 102 -17.83 4.56 -1.88
CA PHE A 102 -18.57 5.81 -2.07
C PHE A 102 -19.14 5.92 -3.48
N ALA A 103 -18.33 5.60 -4.50
CA ALA A 103 -18.77 5.64 -5.88
C ALA A 103 -19.90 4.64 -6.15
N GLU A 104 -19.79 3.41 -5.64
CA GLU A 104 -20.81 2.37 -5.76
C GLU A 104 -22.13 2.76 -5.05
N LYS A 105 -22.04 3.34 -3.84
CA LYS A 105 -23.21 3.73 -3.05
C LYS A 105 -23.91 4.99 -3.59
N TYR A 106 -23.17 5.98 -4.10
CA TYR A 106 -23.71 7.30 -4.41
C TYR A 106 -23.57 7.74 -5.87
N LEU A 107 -22.45 7.46 -6.53
CA LEU A 107 -22.16 8.00 -7.86
C LEU A 107 -22.79 7.15 -8.97
N VAL A 108 -22.67 5.82 -8.87
CA VAL A 108 -23.19 4.86 -9.84
C VAL A 108 -24.73 4.91 -9.90
N PRO A 109 -25.48 4.85 -8.79
CA PRO A 109 -26.95 4.90 -8.84
C PRO A 109 -27.48 6.23 -9.38
N ALA A 110 -26.72 7.32 -9.21
CA ALA A 110 -27.08 8.64 -9.70
C ALA A 110 -26.58 8.95 -11.12
N GLY A 111 -25.87 8.00 -11.78
CA GLY A 111 -25.45 8.13 -13.17
C GLY A 111 -24.30 9.10 -13.43
N TYR A 112 -23.46 9.38 -12.42
CA TYR A 112 -22.29 10.25 -12.60
C TYR A 112 -21.18 9.55 -13.40
N THR A 113 -20.45 10.34 -14.19
CA THR A 113 -19.20 9.90 -14.81
C THR A 113 -18.01 10.32 -13.95
N PHE A 114 -17.17 9.35 -13.56
CA PHE A 114 -16.02 9.58 -12.70
C PHE A 114 -14.79 8.77 -13.15
N SER A 115 -13.61 9.13 -12.64
CA SER A 115 -12.35 8.42 -12.89
C SER A 115 -11.55 8.30 -11.59
N PHE A 116 -10.88 7.16 -11.42
CA PHE A 116 -10.00 6.92 -10.28
C PHE A 116 -8.56 7.31 -10.62
N GLU A 117 -7.86 7.89 -9.64
CA GLU A 117 -6.46 8.27 -9.76
C GLU A 117 -5.63 7.70 -8.61
N ILE A 118 -4.51 7.10 -8.97
CA ILE A 118 -3.55 6.57 -8.01
C ILE A 118 -2.83 7.74 -7.32
N ILE A 119 -3.11 7.95 -6.03
CA ILE A 119 -2.43 8.98 -5.21
C ILE A 119 -1.69 8.41 -3.99
N TRP A 120 -2.08 7.21 -3.50
CA TRP A 120 -1.50 6.56 -2.31
C TRP A 120 -1.42 7.47 -1.08
N ALA A 121 -2.50 8.20 -0.82
CA ALA A 121 -2.56 9.13 0.28
C ALA A 121 -2.80 8.45 1.64
N ARG A 122 -3.42 7.26 1.65
CA ARG A 122 -3.63 6.44 2.83
C ARG A 122 -3.50 4.96 2.49
N TRP A 123 -3.32 4.15 3.53
CA TRP A 123 -3.30 2.69 3.37
C TRP A 123 -4.69 2.17 3.02
N ASP A 124 -4.73 1.27 2.05
CA ASP A 124 -5.93 0.63 1.53
C ASP A 124 -5.71 -0.89 1.44
N MET A 125 -6.70 -1.65 1.92
CA MET A 125 -6.64 -3.12 1.90
C MET A 125 -7.00 -3.71 0.54
N THR A 126 -7.70 -2.96 -0.33
CA THR A 126 -7.94 -3.39 -1.72
C THR A 126 -6.67 -3.27 -2.55
N ALA A 127 -5.85 -2.23 -2.36
CA ALA A 127 -4.51 -2.13 -2.96
C ALA A 127 -3.60 -3.32 -2.65
N VAL A 128 -3.78 -3.97 -1.50
CA VAL A 128 -3.10 -5.21 -1.10
C VAL A 128 -3.53 -6.43 -1.93
N LYS A 129 -4.82 -6.52 -2.28
CA LYS A 129 -5.40 -7.68 -3.01
C LYS A 129 -5.45 -7.47 -4.52
N ARG A 130 -5.25 -6.25 -5.00
CA ARG A 130 -5.31 -5.92 -6.42
C ARG A 130 -4.04 -6.38 -7.11
N ASN A 131 -4.18 -7.12 -8.21
CA ASN A 131 -3.10 -7.24 -9.18
C ASN A 131 -2.83 -5.84 -9.73
N GLN A 132 -1.77 -5.20 -9.26
CA GLN A 132 -1.44 -3.85 -9.70
C GLN A 132 -0.76 -3.91 -11.08
N PRO A 133 -1.17 -3.07 -12.04
CA PRO A 133 -0.36 -2.82 -13.22
C PRO A 133 0.99 -2.22 -12.80
N VAL A 134 2.01 -2.53 -13.58
CA VAL A 134 3.39 -2.09 -13.35
C VAL A 134 3.44 -0.57 -13.19
N ILE A 135 4.07 -0.13 -12.10
CA ILE A 135 4.21 1.29 -11.76
C ILE A 135 5.17 1.94 -12.76
N PRO A 136 4.90 3.18 -13.21
CA PRO A 136 5.90 3.95 -13.95
C PRO A 136 7.20 4.04 -13.12
N ASP A 137 8.34 3.76 -13.75
CA ASP A 137 9.70 3.79 -13.15
C ASP A 137 10.12 2.55 -12.33
N VAL A 138 9.51 1.38 -12.57
CA VAL A 138 10.07 0.08 -12.17
C VAL A 138 10.54 -0.68 -13.41
N GLU A 139 11.77 -1.19 -13.40
CA GLU A 139 12.28 -2.02 -14.49
C GLU A 139 11.56 -3.37 -14.49
N ILE A 140 11.11 -3.82 -15.65
CA ILE A 140 10.49 -5.14 -15.80
C ILE A 140 11.55 -6.09 -16.36
N SER A 141 11.82 -7.17 -15.61
CA SER A 141 12.60 -8.27 -16.16
C SER A 141 11.70 -9.28 -16.85
N HIS A 142 12.08 -9.60 -18.08
CA HIS A 142 11.55 -10.69 -18.90
C HIS A 142 12.59 -11.80 -19.12
N SER A 143 13.70 -11.77 -18.38
CA SER A 143 14.76 -12.75 -18.56
C SER A 143 14.30 -14.11 -18.03
N GLN A 144 14.61 -15.17 -18.77
CA GLN A 144 14.30 -16.53 -18.34
C GLN A 144 15.01 -16.86 -17.01
N PHE A 145 16.22 -16.33 -16.81
CA PHE A 145 16.98 -16.51 -15.58
C PHE A 145 16.26 -15.94 -14.35
N ASP A 146 15.75 -14.70 -14.45
CA ASP A 146 15.03 -14.07 -13.35
C ASP A 146 13.69 -14.76 -13.08
N GLN A 147 13.02 -15.24 -14.13
CA GLN A 147 11.79 -16.03 -14.01
C GLN A 147 12.04 -17.35 -13.30
N GLU A 148 13.10 -18.08 -13.63
CA GLU A 148 13.48 -19.34 -12.97
C GLU A 148 13.84 -19.13 -11.50
N LEU A 149 14.59 -18.08 -11.17
CA LEU A 149 14.89 -17.73 -9.78
C LEU A 149 13.63 -17.31 -9.02
N MET A 150 12.76 -16.50 -9.63
CA MET A 150 11.49 -16.13 -9.00
C MET A 150 10.60 -17.36 -8.77
N GLN A 151 10.57 -18.30 -9.71
CA GLN A 151 9.82 -19.54 -9.55
C GLN A 151 10.34 -20.37 -8.36
N ARG A 152 11.66 -20.45 -8.16
CA ARG A 152 12.24 -21.06 -6.96
C ARG A 152 11.83 -20.33 -5.68
N ALA A 153 11.75 -19.00 -5.69
CA ALA A 153 11.27 -18.23 -4.54
C ALA A 153 9.81 -18.58 -4.20
N VAL A 154 8.97 -18.81 -5.21
CA VAL A 154 7.57 -19.26 -5.06
C VAL A 154 7.49 -20.69 -4.52
N GLU A 155 8.34 -21.61 -4.98
CA GLU A 155 8.41 -22.96 -4.42
C GLU A 155 8.81 -22.94 -2.94
N ILE A 156 9.67 -22.00 -2.55
CA ILE A 156 10.07 -21.79 -1.16
C ILE A 156 8.92 -21.17 -0.35
N SER A 157 8.17 -20.22 -0.91
CA SER A 157 7.03 -19.61 -0.21
C SER A 157 5.96 -20.64 0.17
N ASN A 158 5.76 -21.67 -0.65
CA ASN A 158 4.80 -22.75 -0.37
C ASN A 158 5.14 -23.59 0.89
N LYS A 159 6.34 -23.42 1.47
CA LYS A 159 6.73 -24.06 2.73
C LYS A 159 6.37 -23.21 3.96
N SER A 160 5.87 -22.00 3.75
CA SER A 160 5.47 -21.12 4.85
C SER A 160 4.24 -21.68 5.57
N PRO A 161 4.26 -21.75 6.92
CA PRO A 161 3.09 -22.12 7.71
C PRO A 161 2.09 -20.97 7.87
N ASP A 162 2.40 -19.78 7.36
CA ASP A 162 1.57 -18.59 7.50
C ASP A 162 0.32 -18.69 6.62
N TRP A 163 -0.83 -18.69 7.27
CA TRP A 163 -2.16 -18.83 6.64
C TRP A 163 -2.67 -17.52 6.02
N TRP A 164 -2.07 -16.38 6.36
CA TRP A 164 -2.45 -15.08 5.82
C TRP A 164 -1.72 -14.79 4.50
N ARG A 165 -0.39 -14.91 4.49
CA ARG A 165 0.42 -14.76 3.27
C ARG A 165 1.64 -15.66 3.30
N THR A 166 1.88 -16.33 2.18
CA THR A 166 3.08 -17.11 1.96
C THR A 166 4.10 -16.31 1.15
N ILE A 167 5.22 -15.96 1.78
CA ILE A 167 6.29 -15.13 1.19
C ILE A 167 7.57 -15.97 1.13
N GLY A 168 8.27 -15.91 0.00
CA GLY A 168 9.56 -16.57 -0.20
C GLY A 168 10.61 -15.57 -0.65
N ALA A 169 11.84 -15.75 -0.19
CA ALA A 169 12.98 -14.89 -0.51
C ALA A 169 14.25 -15.71 -0.80
N LEU A 170 15.03 -15.27 -1.79
CA LEU A 170 16.32 -15.84 -2.18
C LEU A 170 17.40 -14.75 -2.19
N ALA A 171 18.53 -15.00 -1.53
CA ALA A 171 19.76 -14.22 -1.76
C ALA A 171 20.57 -14.86 -2.86
N VAL A 172 20.99 -14.07 -3.84
CA VAL A 172 21.72 -14.50 -5.04
C VAL A 172 22.93 -13.61 -5.24
N LEU A 173 24.10 -14.21 -5.47
CA LEU A 173 25.32 -13.48 -5.79
C LEU A 173 25.29 -12.93 -7.22
N TRP A 174 26.16 -11.98 -7.52
CA TRP A 174 26.33 -11.39 -8.85
C TRP A 174 26.65 -12.41 -9.96
N ASN A 175 27.19 -13.57 -9.61
CA ASN A 175 27.48 -14.69 -10.52
C ASN A 175 26.28 -15.64 -10.75
N GLY A 176 25.12 -15.36 -10.13
CA GLY A 176 23.91 -16.16 -10.25
C GLY A 176 23.78 -17.31 -9.24
N GLN A 177 24.75 -17.49 -8.34
CA GLN A 177 24.68 -18.52 -7.30
C GLN A 177 23.68 -18.13 -6.21
N VAL A 178 22.75 -19.03 -5.87
CA VAL A 178 21.85 -18.86 -4.73
C VAL A 178 22.61 -19.18 -3.43
N LEU A 179 22.65 -18.21 -2.51
CA LEU A 179 23.27 -18.36 -1.20
C LEU A 179 22.34 -19.01 -0.18
N SER A 180 21.10 -18.52 -0.14
CA SER A 180 20.12 -18.95 0.84
C SER A 180 18.71 -18.68 0.38
N ALA A 181 17.78 -19.48 0.89
CA ALA A 181 16.38 -19.46 0.52
C ALA A 181 15.52 -19.64 1.77
N PHE A 182 14.62 -18.68 2.05
CA PHE A 182 13.75 -18.72 3.22
C PHE A 182 12.34 -18.30 2.87
N CYS A 183 11.39 -18.77 3.66
CA CYS A 183 10.02 -18.28 3.66
C CYS A 183 9.71 -17.61 5.01
N ASN A 184 8.64 -16.83 5.06
CA ASN A 184 8.17 -16.27 6.32
C ASN A 184 7.75 -17.39 7.28
N SER A 185 7.98 -17.18 8.57
CA SER A 185 7.73 -18.15 9.63
C SER A 185 7.34 -17.45 10.92
N HIS A 186 6.81 -18.20 11.89
CA HIS A 186 6.50 -17.66 13.21
C HIS A 186 7.53 -18.12 14.24
N MET A 187 7.86 -17.22 15.17
CA MET A 187 8.84 -17.43 16.24
C MET A 187 8.19 -17.45 17.62
N PRO A 188 8.64 -18.34 18.54
CA PRO A 188 9.74 -19.30 18.40
C PRO A 188 9.42 -20.56 17.57
N ASN A 189 8.15 -20.82 17.24
CA ASN A 189 7.75 -21.96 16.42
C ASN A 189 6.53 -21.63 15.53
N GLU A 190 6.24 -22.50 14.57
CA GLU A 190 5.17 -22.33 13.57
C GLU A 190 3.75 -22.31 14.16
N TYR A 191 3.53 -22.86 15.36
CA TYR A 191 2.20 -22.94 15.98
C TYR A 191 1.76 -21.65 16.67
N GLU A 192 2.64 -20.66 16.76
CA GLU A 192 2.39 -19.42 17.51
C GLU A 192 1.12 -18.67 17.05
N THR A 193 0.87 -18.59 15.74
CA THR A 193 -0.34 -17.96 15.21
C THR A 193 -1.60 -18.81 15.40
N TYR A 194 -1.47 -20.14 15.51
CA TYR A 194 -2.61 -21.01 15.85
C TYR A 194 -3.00 -20.90 17.32
N ILE A 195 -2.03 -20.69 18.20
CA ILE A 195 -2.25 -20.60 19.66
C ILE A 195 -2.73 -19.21 20.05
N PHE A 196 -2.08 -18.16 19.55
CA PHE A 196 -2.31 -16.78 19.99
C PHE A 196 -3.04 -15.92 18.96
N GLY A 197 -3.25 -16.43 17.74
CA GLY A 197 -3.76 -15.64 16.62
C GLY A 197 -2.73 -14.70 16.02
N ASP A 198 -3.08 -14.10 14.87
CA ASP A 198 -2.32 -13.01 14.30
C ASP A 198 -2.72 -11.65 14.93
N PRO A 199 -1.76 -10.79 15.32
CA PRO A 199 -2.05 -9.46 15.86
C PRO A 199 -2.97 -8.60 15.02
N GLY A 200 -2.94 -8.75 13.69
CA GLY A 200 -3.73 -7.98 12.75
C GLY A 200 -5.20 -8.38 12.71
N ILE A 201 -5.57 -9.51 13.29
CA ILE A 201 -6.92 -10.07 13.22
C ILE A 201 -7.60 -10.06 14.60
N ASN A 202 -6.85 -10.27 15.68
CA ASN A 202 -7.41 -10.59 17.00
C ASN A 202 -7.20 -9.52 18.08
N ARG A 203 -7.01 -8.24 17.74
CA ARG A 203 -6.84 -7.18 18.76
C ARG A 203 -7.79 -5.99 18.64
N ASP A 204 -8.23 -5.58 19.82
CA ASP A 204 -8.81 -4.27 20.10
C ASP A 204 -7.73 -3.21 20.32
N ALA A 205 -8.10 -1.93 20.15
CA ALA A 205 -7.20 -0.80 20.31
C ALA A 205 -6.61 -0.72 21.73
N GLY A 206 -5.31 -0.41 21.84
CA GLY A 206 -4.61 -0.26 23.12
C GLY A 206 -4.05 -1.56 23.72
N MET A 207 -4.37 -2.72 23.12
CA MET A 207 -3.78 -4.00 23.49
C MET A 207 -2.41 -4.16 22.83
N LEU A 208 -1.36 -4.33 23.63
CA LEU A 208 -0.08 -4.82 23.11
C LEU A 208 -0.31 -6.20 22.50
N GLY A 209 0.44 -6.52 21.45
CA GLY A 209 1.16 -7.76 21.66
C GLY A 209 1.89 -8.37 20.52
N LYS A 210 1.83 -9.70 20.51
CA LYS A 210 2.90 -10.56 20.04
C LYS A 210 2.92 -10.70 18.52
N TYR A 211 3.71 -9.86 17.87
CA TYR A 211 4.15 -10.11 16.50
C TYR A 211 5.16 -11.24 16.51
N THR A 212 4.75 -12.40 16.01
CA THR A 212 5.58 -13.61 15.95
C THR A 212 6.14 -13.84 14.56
N SER A 213 5.61 -13.18 13.53
CA SER A 213 6.08 -13.33 12.16
C SER A 213 7.48 -12.77 11.98
N MET A 214 8.37 -13.63 11.49
CA MET A 214 9.63 -13.29 10.88
C MET A 214 9.44 -13.33 9.36
N HIS A 215 9.74 -12.22 8.70
CA HIS A 215 9.60 -12.11 7.27
C HIS A 215 10.68 -12.94 6.54
N ALA A 216 10.40 -13.34 5.30
CA ALA A 216 11.35 -14.12 4.50
C ALA A 216 12.67 -13.36 4.28
N GLU A 217 12.57 -12.06 4.03
CA GLU A 217 13.69 -11.14 3.83
C GLU A 217 14.56 -11.02 5.08
N GLU A 218 13.93 -10.92 6.26
CA GLU A 218 14.61 -10.90 7.56
C GLU A 218 15.36 -12.21 7.80
N ALA A 219 14.73 -13.35 7.50
CA ALA A 219 15.34 -14.66 7.64
C ALA A 219 16.55 -14.84 6.72
N VAL A 220 16.49 -14.37 5.46
CA VAL A 220 17.64 -14.38 4.54
C VAL A 220 18.82 -13.62 5.11
N VAL A 221 18.60 -12.38 5.57
CA VAL A 221 19.67 -11.54 6.14
C VAL A 221 20.24 -12.17 7.41
N ALA A 222 19.37 -12.57 8.34
CA ALA A 222 19.79 -13.15 9.62
C ALA A 222 20.54 -14.47 9.44
N HIS A 223 20.09 -15.35 8.54
CA HIS A 223 20.76 -16.61 8.29
C HIS A 223 22.10 -16.42 7.58
N SER A 224 22.18 -15.50 6.62
CA SER A 224 23.44 -15.17 5.94
C SER A 224 24.49 -14.68 6.94
N ALA A 225 24.10 -13.81 7.87
CA ALA A 225 24.97 -13.32 8.93
C ALA A 225 25.36 -14.41 9.93
N ARG A 226 24.39 -15.16 10.47
CA ARG A 226 24.63 -16.10 11.59
C ARG A 226 25.27 -17.42 11.15
N HIS A 227 24.80 -18.00 10.05
CA HIS A 227 25.11 -19.38 9.68
C HIS A 227 26.06 -19.49 8.51
N LEU A 228 26.01 -18.55 7.56
CA LEU A 228 26.94 -18.54 6.44
C LEU A 228 28.19 -17.69 6.72
N GLY A 229 28.08 -16.70 7.62
CA GLY A 229 29.15 -15.73 7.87
C GLY A 229 29.47 -14.88 6.64
N LEU A 230 28.50 -14.69 5.75
CA LEU A 230 28.66 -13.99 4.49
C LEU A 230 27.94 -12.64 4.55
N ALA A 231 28.63 -11.60 4.07
CA ALA A 231 28.00 -10.32 3.77
C ALA A 231 27.12 -10.47 2.51
N LEU A 232 25.98 -9.77 2.50
CA LEU A 232 25.12 -9.65 1.32
C LEU A 232 25.49 -8.42 0.47
N ASP A 233 26.68 -7.86 0.70
CA ASP A 233 27.19 -6.70 -0.04
C ASP A 233 27.36 -7.04 -1.53
N GLY A 234 26.70 -6.28 -2.40
CA GLY A 234 26.63 -6.54 -3.83
C GLY A 234 25.70 -7.69 -4.24
N ALA A 235 24.98 -8.31 -3.30
CA ALA A 235 24.05 -9.39 -3.61
C ALA A 235 22.75 -8.85 -4.23
N HIS A 236 22.02 -9.76 -4.87
CA HIS A 236 20.66 -9.55 -5.34
C HIS A 236 19.68 -10.32 -4.45
N LEU A 237 18.50 -9.75 -4.21
CA LEU A 237 17.43 -10.41 -3.46
C LEU A 237 16.21 -10.61 -4.35
N TYR A 238 15.70 -11.84 -4.44
CA TYR A 238 14.45 -12.18 -5.12
C TYR A 238 13.39 -12.48 -4.07
N VAL A 239 12.26 -11.79 -4.10
CA VAL A 239 11.17 -11.95 -3.12
C VAL A 239 9.83 -12.10 -3.84
N THR A 240 8.97 -13.01 -3.39
CA THR A 240 7.67 -13.20 -4.05
C THR A 240 6.75 -11.98 -3.92
N THR A 241 6.82 -11.26 -2.81
CA THR A 241 6.03 -10.05 -2.53
C THR A 241 6.94 -8.87 -2.25
N PHE A 242 6.54 -7.66 -2.69
CA PHE A 242 7.29 -6.45 -2.40
C PHE A 242 7.46 -6.23 -0.88
N PRO A 243 8.67 -5.91 -0.39
CA PRO A 243 8.98 -5.89 1.03
C PRO A 243 8.29 -4.74 1.77
N CYS A 244 8.07 -4.94 3.07
CA CYS A 244 7.63 -3.87 3.97
C CYS A 244 8.77 -2.88 4.27
N GLU A 245 8.44 -1.72 4.84
CA GLU A 245 9.43 -0.66 5.18
C GLU A 245 10.57 -1.12 6.10
N ARG A 246 10.30 -2.07 7.01
CA ARG A 246 11.34 -2.63 7.88
C ARG A 246 12.30 -3.51 7.07
N CYS A 247 11.76 -4.41 6.25
CA CYS A 247 12.56 -5.28 5.39
C CYS A 247 13.35 -4.47 4.37
N ALA A 248 12.76 -3.44 3.76
CA ALA A 248 13.44 -2.50 2.87
C ALA A 248 14.69 -1.89 3.52
N ARG A 249 14.58 -1.36 4.74
CA ARG A 249 15.72 -0.80 5.46
C ARG A 249 16.77 -1.86 5.80
N LEU A 250 16.37 -3.08 6.16
CA LEU A 250 17.30 -4.19 6.39
C LEU A 250 18.05 -4.59 5.12
N ILE A 251 17.37 -4.64 3.97
CA ILE A 251 17.95 -4.95 2.66
C ILE A 251 19.06 -3.94 2.31
N ILE A 252 18.78 -2.65 2.51
CA ILE A 252 19.76 -1.56 2.30
C ILE A 252 20.98 -1.76 3.20
N GLN A 253 20.77 -1.97 4.50
CA GLN A 253 21.87 -2.14 5.46
C GLN A 253 22.67 -3.43 5.24
N ALA A 254 22.06 -4.45 4.62
CA ALA A 254 22.73 -5.68 4.25
C ALA A 254 23.65 -5.54 3.01
N GLY A 255 23.58 -4.41 2.29
CA GLY A 255 24.39 -4.15 1.10
C GLY A 255 23.83 -4.75 -0.20
N VAL A 256 22.56 -5.16 -0.22
CA VAL A 256 21.90 -5.68 -1.42
C VAL A 256 21.76 -4.57 -2.46
N THR A 257 22.19 -4.82 -3.70
CA THR A 257 22.17 -3.79 -4.76
C THR A 257 20.96 -3.88 -5.68
N LYS A 258 20.30 -5.05 -5.75
CA LYS A 258 19.10 -5.24 -6.60
C LYS A 258 18.04 -6.05 -5.85
N LEU A 259 16.81 -5.56 -5.90
CA LEU A 259 15.63 -6.23 -5.39
C LEU A 259 14.72 -6.62 -6.56
N PHE A 260 14.50 -7.91 -6.71
CA PHE A 260 13.56 -8.50 -7.66
C PHE A 260 12.30 -8.92 -6.92
N PHE A 261 11.13 -8.53 -7.41
CA PHE A 261 9.86 -8.93 -6.81
C PHE A 261 8.83 -9.38 -7.84
N ARG A 262 7.89 -10.25 -7.45
CA ARG A 262 6.80 -10.70 -8.34
C ARG A 262 5.55 -9.82 -8.20
N GLU A 263 5.01 -9.68 -7.00
CA GLU A 263 3.71 -9.05 -6.78
C GLU A 263 3.60 -8.22 -5.49
N GLY A 264 2.41 -7.67 -5.22
CA GLY A 264 2.05 -7.12 -3.91
C GLY A 264 2.74 -5.80 -3.55
N PHE A 265 3.07 -4.99 -4.55
CA PHE A 265 3.61 -3.65 -4.35
C PHE A 265 2.64 -2.81 -3.51
N SER A 266 2.99 -2.57 -2.24
CA SER A 266 2.05 -1.98 -1.28
C SER A 266 2.64 -0.95 -0.32
N SER A 267 3.89 -0.52 -0.53
CA SER A 267 4.54 0.49 0.31
C SER A 267 5.42 1.44 -0.50
N LEU A 268 4.95 2.69 -0.65
CA LEU A 268 5.73 3.76 -1.27
C LEU A 268 6.93 4.19 -0.41
N ASN A 269 6.78 4.21 0.91
CA ASN A 269 7.91 4.54 1.80
C ASN A 269 9.04 3.51 1.66
N ALA A 270 8.72 2.21 1.56
CA ALA A 270 9.71 1.18 1.31
C ALA A 270 10.41 1.37 -0.04
N GLN A 271 9.67 1.79 -1.07
CA GLN A 271 10.25 2.14 -2.38
C GLN A 271 11.19 3.35 -2.27
N ASP A 272 10.77 4.41 -1.60
CA ASP A 272 11.55 5.63 -1.41
C ASP A 272 12.84 5.33 -0.59
N ASP A 273 12.72 4.51 0.45
CA ASP A 273 13.87 4.02 1.24
C ASP A 273 14.84 3.23 0.36
N LEU A 274 14.36 2.22 -0.39
CA LEU A 274 15.19 1.38 -1.27
C LEU A 274 15.92 2.22 -2.32
N ARG A 275 15.21 3.16 -2.96
CA ARG A 275 15.80 4.08 -3.94
C ARG A 275 16.82 5.02 -3.30
N GLY A 276 16.51 5.58 -2.14
CA GLY A 276 17.43 6.42 -1.36
C GLY A 276 18.68 5.66 -0.92
N GLY A 277 18.57 4.36 -0.67
CA GLY A 277 19.66 3.44 -0.38
C GLY A 277 20.42 2.92 -1.61
N GLY A 278 20.07 3.35 -2.82
CA GLY A 278 20.74 2.92 -4.06
C GLY A 278 20.37 1.51 -4.54
N VAL A 279 19.29 0.91 -4.02
CA VAL A 279 18.83 -0.42 -4.42
C VAL A 279 17.97 -0.33 -5.67
N LYS A 280 18.36 -1.06 -6.72
CA LYS A 280 17.57 -1.13 -7.96
C LYS A 280 16.36 -2.04 -7.77
N ILE A 281 15.17 -1.52 -8.02
CA ILE A 281 13.90 -2.25 -7.88
C ILE A 281 13.46 -2.79 -9.25
N ILE A 282 13.24 -4.10 -9.34
CA ILE A 282 12.93 -4.80 -10.60
C ILE A 282 11.72 -5.71 -10.37
N GLN A 283 10.70 -5.60 -11.23
CA GLN A 283 9.57 -6.51 -11.21
C GLN A 283 9.79 -7.67 -12.18
N VAL A 284 9.62 -8.90 -11.72
CA VAL A 284 9.72 -10.11 -12.56
C VAL A 284 8.32 -10.51 -13.00
N LYS A 285 8.06 -10.46 -14.31
CA LYS A 285 6.84 -11.04 -14.88
C LYS A 285 7.05 -12.52 -15.11
N THR A 286 6.43 -13.35 -14.27
CA THR A 286 6.31 -14.79 -14.53
C THR A 286 5.24 -15.04 -15.61
N PRO A 287 5.43 -16.01 -16.51
CA PRO A 287 4.37 -16.46 -17.42
C PRO A 287 3.14 -16.90 -16.62
N GLU A 288 1.93 -16.60 -17.12
CA GLU A 288 0.66 -17.09 -16.57
C GLU A 288 0.54 -18.62 -16.64
#